data_AF-A0AAU4JTW7-F1
#
_entry.id   AF-A0AAU4JTW7-F1
#
_cell.length_a   1.000
_cell.length_b   1.000
_cell.length_c   1.000
_cell.angle_alpha   90.00
_cell.angle_beta   90.00
_cell.angle_gamma   90.00
#
_symmetry.space_group_name_H-M   'P 1'
#
loop_
_entity.id
_entity.type
_entity.pdbx_description
1 polymer ?
#
loop_
_entity_poly.entity_id
_entity_poly.type
_entity_poly.pdbx_seq_one_letter_code
_entity_poly.pdbx_strand_id
1 'polypeptide(L)'
;MTKPRTVIKADLRPLMGSRFQPAGFPDLGAAEFDSTDGRALLVESTQSMANRLEAATWDDARAEQRDELSGLPYVRVVDGDGAFLSSSRLEAHRLASAYVMNGAVDGVKGEQWMRERLGLTAGRPLDHRAVARACFALDPVSLIHGVFFARKGWPWQPRIARAVTSFIEAYDVRPAVSGGVKRDVVINEAKDGATAEGYGTVPHHRVEYTAKQITAYFSVDHAQLRSYGLSDSATALLEALVDFEIGTLLDGGLRLRTACDLEVVGIEEERPDTAEATRRVAKLVQECGDQLGPVTTAVWTGRGKG
;
A
#
# COMPACT_ATOMS: atom_id res chain seq x y z
N MET A 1 9.02 -9.93 -28.20
CA MET A 1 8.97 -8.58 -27.60
C MET A 1 8.36 -8.72 -26.21
N THR A 2 9.01 -8.20 -25.16
CA THR A 2 8.49 -8.26 -23.79
C THR A 2 7.25 -7.37 -23.64
N LYS A 3 6.17 -7.87 -23.03
CA LYS A 3 4.91 -7.16 -22.83
C LYS A 3 5.17 -5.84 -22.05
N PRO A 4 4.69 -4.67 -22.50
CA PRO A 4 4.92 -3.40 -21.80
C PRO A 4 4.09 -3.28 -20.52
N ARG A 5 2.93 -3.95 -20.47
CA ARG A 5 2.01 -3.92 -19.33
C ARG A 5 1.26 -5.24 -19.20
N THR A 6 1.13 -5.74 -17.99
CA THR A 6 0.28 -6.89 -17.67
C THR A 6 -0.94 -6.43 -16.89
N VAL A 7 -2.11 -6.99 -17.21
CA VAL A 7 -3.35 -6.74 -16.49
C VAL A 7 -3.85 -8.08 -15.98
N ILE A 8 -3.95 -8.22 -14.66
CA ILE A 8 -4.47 -9.41 -14.00
C ILE A 8 -5.88 -9.09 -13.52
N LYS A 9 -6.82 -9.99 -13.75
CA LYS A 9 -8.17 -9.91 -13.17
C LYS A 9 -8.41 -11.12 -12.31
N ALA A 10 -8.74 -10.91 -11.04
CA ALA A 10 -9.15 -11.97 -10.14
C ALA A 10 -10.65 -11.84 -9.86
N ASP A 11 -11.41 -12.87 -10.23
CA ASP A 11 -12.82 -12.99 -9.87
C ASP A 11 -12.93 -13.37 -8.40
N LEU A 12 -13.76 -12.63 -7.69
CA LEU A 12 -13.96 -12.75 -6.26
C LEU A 12 -15.41 -13.08 -5.93
N ARG A 13 -15.63 -13.73 -4.79
CA ARG A 13 -16.95 -13.80 -4.15
C ARG A 13 -16.83 -13.60 -2.63
N PRO A 14 -17.90 -13.17 -1.94
CA PRO A 14 -17.93 -13.20 -0.49
C PRO A 14 -17.64 -14.61 0.02
N LEU A 15 -16.70 -14.73 0.97
CA LEU A 15 -16.36 -16.00 1.60
C LEU A 15 -17.56 -16.59 2.37
N MET A 16 -18.41 -15.72 2.91
CA MET A 16 -19.60 -16.09 3.66
C MET A 16 -20.86 -15.42 3.12
N GLY A 17 -21.83 -16.24 2.70
CA GLY A 17 -23.12 -15.76 2.18
C GLY A 17 -22.96 -15.01 0.86
N SER A 18 -23.74 -13.94 0.68
CA SER A 18 -23.77 -13.16 -0.58
C SER A 18 -23.55 -11.67 -0.38
N ARG A 19 -23.45 -11.21 0.88
CA ARG A 19 -23.36 -9.80 1.24
C ARG A 19 -21.92 -9.39 1.50
N PHE A 20 -21.58 -8.15 1.19
CA PHE A 20 -20.31 -7.56 1.56
C PHE A 20 -20.46 -6.06 1.86
N GLN A 21 -19.52 -5.52 2.64
CA GLN A 21 -19.41 -4.10 2.92
C GLN A 21 -18.48 -3.41 1.89
N PRO A 22 -18.96 -2.43 1.11
CA PRO A 22 -18.16 -1.73 0.11
C PRO A 22 -17.26 -0.67 0.75
N ALA A 23 -16.41 -0.03 -0.06
CA ALA A 23 -15.65 1.12 0.40
C ALA A 23 -16.62 2.26 0.72
N GLY A 24 -16.45 2.86 1.91
CA GLY A 24 -17.30 3.94 2.40
C GLY A 24 -16.48 5.17 2.73
N PHE A 25 -16.96 6.34 2.33
CA PHE A 25 -16.36 7.63 2.69
C PHE A 25 -17.36 8.49 3.46
N PRO A 26 -16.94 9.27 4.47
CA PRO A 26 -17.85 10.07 5.30
C PRO A 26 -18.82 10.95 4.50
N ASP A 27 -18.33 11.56 3.42
CA ASP A 27 -19.11 12.52 2.63
C ASP A 27 -19.84 11.89 1.43
N LEU A 28 -19.49 10.65 1.05
CA LEU A 28 -20.01 9.96 -0.15
C LEU A 28 -20.90 8.75 0.18
N GLY A 29 -20.74 8.15 1.36
CA GLY A 29 -21.28 6.82 1.64
C GLY A 29 -20.55 5.75 0.82
N ALA A 30 -21.28 4.74 0.34
CA ALA A 30 -20.73 3.73 -0.58
C ALA A 30 -20.34 4.41 -1.91
N ALA A 31 -19.13 4.11 -2.40
CA ALA A 31 -18.62 4.69 -3.65
C ALA A 31 -19.25 4.05 -4.90
N GLU A 32 -20.55 4.31 -5.09
CA GLU A 32 -21.33 3.84 -6.23
C GLU A 32 -21.08 4.67 -7.50
N PHE A 33 -21.17 4.03 -8.66
CA PHE A 33 -21.09 4.65 -9.97
C PHE A 33 -21.92 3.87 -11.01
N ASP A 34 -22.23 4.52 -12.13
CA ASP A 34 -22.91 3.87 -13.26
C ASP A 34 -21.86 3.32 -14.24
N SER A 35 -21.95 2.01 -14.52
CA SER A 35 -21.16 1.33 -15.55
C SER A 35 -22.02 1.03 -16.78
N THR A 36 -21.40 0.59 -17.87
CA THR A 36 -22.12 0.13 -19.08
C THR A 36 -23.05 -1.05 -18.81
N ASP A 37 -22.79 -1.82 -17.76
CA ASP A 37 -23.53 -3.03 -17.39
C ASP A 37 -24.51 -2.79 -16.22
N GLY A 38 -24.70 -1.52 -15.83
CA GLY A 38 -25.60 -1.10 -14.74
C GLY A 38 -24.85 -0.55 -13.54
N ARG A 39 -25.49 -0.60 -12.36
CA ARG A 39 -24.96 0.00 -11.14
C ARG A 39 -23.76 -0.79 -10.63
N ALA A 40 -22.69 -0.08 -10.30
CA ALA A 40 -21.45 -0.62 -9.78
C ALA A 40 -20.99 0.16 -8.54
N LEU A 41 -19.99 -0.35 -7.85
CA LEU A 41 -19.33 0.36 -6.76
C LEU A 41 -17.88 -0.09 -6.59
N LEU A 42 -17.10 0.74 -5.89
CA LEU A 42 -15.77 0.36 -5.43
C LEU A 42 -15.90 -0.47 -4.13
N VAL A 43 -15.48 -1.72 -4.20
CA VAL A 43 -15.26 -2.54 -3.00
C VAL A 43 -13.97 -2.09 -2.32
N GLU A 44 -12.93 -1.81 -3.10
CA GLU A 44 -11.74 -1.09 -2.65
C GLU A 44 -11.17 -0.13 -3.68
N SER A 45 -10.75 1.04 -3.20
CA SER A 45 -10.15 2.10 -4.03
C SER A 45 -8.70 1.83 -4.39
N THR A 46 -8.19 2.57 -5.38
CA THR A 46 -6.78 2.47 -5.79
C THR A 46 -5.79 2.84 -4.69
N GLN A 47 -6.13 3.80 -3.84
CA GLN A 47 -5.31 4.19 -2.70
C GLN A 47 -5.32 3.10 -1.62
N SER A 48 -6.49 2.52 -1.32
CA SER A 48 -6.58 1.44 -0.33
C SER A 48 -5.82 0.20 -0.79
N MET A 49 -5.96 -0.18 -2.05
CA MET A 49 -5.25 -1.33 -2.61
C MET A 49 -3.73 -1.14 -2.66
N ALA A 50 -3.23 0.09 -2.90
CA ALA A 50 -1.80 0.36 -2.76
C ALA A 50 -1.30 0.07 -1.34
N ASN A 51 -2.02 0.55 -0.32
CA ASN A 51 -1.67 0.26 1.08
C ASN A 51 -1.70 -1.25 1.39
N ARG A 52 -2.65 -1.99 0.80
CA ARG A 52 -2.74 -3.46 0.98
C ARG A 52 -1.58 -4.22 0.35
N LEU A 53 -1.17 -3.82 -0.85
CA LEU A 53 0.00 -4.40 -1.50
C LEU A 53 1.27 -4.10 -0.70
N GLU A 54 1.43 -2.87 -0.20
CA GLU A 54 2.56 -2.52 0.68
C GLU A 54 2.56 -3.33 1.98
N ALA A 55 1.39 -3.54 2.58
CA ALA A 55 1.24 -4.34 3.80
C ALA A 55 1.64 -5.81 3.61
N ALA A 56 1.65 -6.33 2.38
CA ALA A 56 2.20 -7.66 2.10
C ALA A 56 3.71 -7.76 2.45
N THR A 57 4.41 -6.63 2.50
CA THR A 57 5.86 -6.57 2.75
C THR A 57 6.24 -6.40 4.23
N TRP A 58 5.25 -6.24 5.11
CA TRP A 58 5.45 -5.93 6.53
C TRP A 58 4.77 -6.93 7.47
N ASP A 59 5.35 -7.15 8.64
CA ASP A 59 4.78 -7.88 9.77
C ASP A 59 4.46 -6.90 10.90
N ASP A 60 3.17 -6.56 11.04
CA ASP A 60 2.68 -5.62 12.05
C ASP A 60 2.91 -6.12 13.49
N ALA A 61 2.88 -7.43 13.72
CA ALA A 61 3.04 -8.00 15.05
C ALA A 61 4.48 -7.89 15.54
N ARG A 62 5.45 -7.94 14.62
CA ARG A 62 6.88 -7.80 14.91
C ARG A 62 7.40 -6.37 14.70
N ALA A 63 6.64 -5.51 14.02
CA ALA A 63 7.09 -4.19 13.57
C ALA A 63 8.40 -4.26 12.75
N GLU A 64 8.44 -5.25 11.85
CA GLU A 64 9.57 -5.57 11.00
C GLU A 64 9.11 -5.93 9.59
N GLN A 65 10.07 -5.90 8.66
CA GLN A 65 9.88 -6.48 7.34
C GLN A 65 9.63 -7.98 7.45
N ARG A 66 8.82 -8.54 6.54
CA ARG A 66 8.61 -9.98 6.45
C ARG A 66 9.88 -10.76 6.16
N ASP A 67 10.01 -11.94 6.78
CA ASP A 67 11.19 -12.81 6.71
C ASP A 67 11.52 -13.18 5.25
N GLU A 68 10.51 -13.38 4.39
CA GLU A 68 10.63 -13.69 2.97
C GLU A 68 11.36 -12.61 2.16
N LEU A 69 11.41 -11.38 2.70
CA LEU A 69 12.00 -10.22 2.06
C LEU A 69 13.32 -9.79 2.72
N SER A 70 13.89 -10.64 3.57
CA SER A 70 15.15 -10.39 4.26
C SER A 70 16.27 -9.98 3.30
N GLY A 71 17.05 -8.98 3.72
CA GLY A 71 18.13 -8.40 2.93
C GLY A 71 17.73 -7.24 2.02
N LEU A 72 16.43 -6.90 1.91
CA LEU A 72 16.04 -5.65 1.26
C LEU A 72 16.22 -4.45 2.21
N PRO A 73 16.66 -3.30 1.70
CA PRO A 73 16.71 -2.08 2.48
C PRO A 73 15.33 -1.45 2.62
N TYR A 74 15.20 -0.74 3.73
CA TYR A 74 14.16 0.24 3.99
C TYR A 74 14.71 1.25 5.01
N VAL A 75 14.01 2.37 5.20
CA VAL A 75 14.35 3.35 6.24
C VAL A 75 13.50 3.09 7.48
N ARG A 76 14.12 2.65 8.56
CA ARG A 76 13.49 2.50 9.88
C ARG A 76 13.51 3.84 10.60
N VAL A 77 12.37 4.27 11.13
CA VAL A 77 12.22 5.49 11.92
C VAL A 77 12.14 5.12 13.39
N VAL A 78 12.99 5.72 14.21
CA VAL A 78 13.03 5.53 15.67
C VAL A 78 12.97 6.87 16.40
N ASP A 79 12.59 6.85 17.68
CA ASP A 79 12.71 8.03 18.55
C ASP A 79 14.14 8.21 19.10
N GLY A 80 14.32 9.20 19.99
CA GLY A 80 15.62 9.49 20.61
C GLY A 80 16.16 8.38 21.52
N ASP A 81 15.28 7.49 22.01
CA ASP A 81 15.63 6.34 22.85
C ASP A 81 15.83 5.07 22.00
N GLY A 82 15.64 5.17 20.68
CA GLY A 82 15.78 4.06 19.74
C GLY A 82 14.53 3.19 19.60
N ALA A 83 13.40 3.58 20.21
CA ALA A 83 12.15 2.86 20.07
C ALA A 83 11.56 3.06 18.67
N PHE A 84 11.00 1.99 18.10
CA PHE A 84 10.40 2.04 16.77
C PHE A 84 9.19 2.98 16.73
N LEU A 85 9.15 3.84 15.72
CA LEU A 85 8.02 4.73 15.44
C LEU A 85 7.29 4.35 14.15
N SER A 86 8.05 4.17 13.06
CA SER A 86 7.50 3.91 11.73
C SER A 86 8.61 3.46 10.76
N SER A 87 8.32 3.32 9.47
CA SER A 87 9.30 3.04 8.43
C SER A 87 8.88 3.60 7.07
N SER A 88 9.80 3.67 6.10
CA SER A 88 9.45 4.03 4.72
C SER A 88 8.41 3.10 4.07
N ARG A 89 8.15 1.91 4.65
CA ARG A 89 7.10 0.98 4.21
C ARG A 89 5.73 1.26 4.82
N LEU A 90 5.68 1.95 5.96
CA LEU A 90 4.44 2.28 6.67
C LEU A 90 3.95 3.71 6.38
N GLU A 91 4.87 4.57 5.94
CA GLU A 91 4.58 5.98 5.68
C GLU A 91 3.92 6.20 4.32
N ALA A 92 2.82 6.95 4.29
CA ALA A 92 2.11 7.28 3.04
C ALA A 92 2.99 8.03 2.00
N HIS A 93 4.03 8.72 2.47
CA HIS A 93 5.02 9.42 1.64
C HIS A 93 6.32 8.62 1.46
N ARG A 94 6.40 7.40 2.01
CA ARG A 94 7.54 6.48 1.93
C ARG A 94 8.86 7.14 2.29
N LEU A 95 9.89 7.03 1.44
CA LEU A 95 11.18 7.73 1.59
C LEU A 95 11.03 9.26 1.75
N ALA A 96 9.94 9.85 1.27
CA ALA A 96 9.68 11.29 1.40
C ALA A 96 8.96 11.70 2.70
N SER A 97 8.72 10.74 3.61
CA SER A 97 8.04 10.96 4.90
C SER A 97 8.61 12.14 5.68
N ALA A 98 7.71 12.85 6.36
CA ALA A 98 8.09 13.92 7.28
C ALA A 98 9.02 13.41 8.39
N TYR A 99 8.87 12.17 8.85
CA TYR A 99 9.73 11.62 9.90
C TYR A 99 11.16 11.36 9.40
N VAL A 100 11.31 10.85 8.18
CA VAL A 100 12.64 10.70 7.53
C VAL A 100 13.25 12.08 7.29
N MET A 101 12.48 13.02 6.74
CA MET A 101 13.00 14.31 6.26
C MET A 101 13.31 15.31 7.38
N ASN A 102 12.51 15.32 8.44
CA ASN A 102 12.71 16.19 9.59
C ASN A 102 13.53 15.52 10.70
N GLY A 103 13.78 14.22 10.59
CA GLY A 103 14.69 13.49 11.48
C GLY A 103 16.16 13.66 11.10
N ALA A 104 17.00 12.77 11.62
CA ALA A 104 18.43 12.70 11.33
C ALA A 104 18.86 11.27 10.98
N VAL A 105 19.75 11.12 10.02
CA VAL A 105 20.42 9.87 9.66
C VAL A 105 21.91 10.09 9.88
N ASP A 106 22.52 9.28 10.75
CA ASP A 106 23.94 9.43 11.15
C ASP A 106 24.30 10.86 11.59
N GLY A 107 23.39 11.53 12.31
CA GLY A 107 23.55 12.92 12.76
C GLY A 107 23.33 13.99 11.68
N VAL A 108 23.11 13.61 10.43
CA VAL A 108 22.79 14.53 9.32
C VAL A 108 21.29 14.72 9.22
N LYS A 109 20.82 15.97 9.09
CA LYS A 109 19.39 16.26 8.87
C LYS A 109 18.88 15.49 7.65
N GLY A 110 17.78 14.76 7.80
CA GLY A 110 17.27 13.84 6.79
C GLY A 110 16.97 14.49 5.44
N GLU A 111 16.45 15.73 5.43
CA GLU A 111 16.26 16.49 4.20
C GLU A 111 17.58 16.76 3.45
N GLN A 112 18.65 17.07 4.18
CA GLN A 112 19.98 17.25 3.57
C GLN A 112 20.53 15.91 3.07
N TRP A 113 20.49 14.88 3.93
CA TRP A 113 20.96 13.53 3.62
C TRP A 113 20.27 12.97 2.37
N MET A 114 18.95 13.08 2.27
CA MET A 114 18.20 12.59 1.12
C MET A 114 18.52 13.40 -0.15
N ARG A 115 18.64 14.74 -0.05
CA ARG A 115 18.99 15.59 -1.19
C ARG A 115 20.34 15.18 -1.81
N GLU A 116 21.33 14.90 -0.96
CA GLU A 116 22.66 14.45 -1.36
C GLU A 116 22.60 13.04 -1.98
N ARG A 117 21.88 12.10 -1.37
CA ARG A 117 21.66 10.75 -1.91
C ARG A 117 21.01 10.75 -3.29
N LEU A 118 20.04 11.64 -3.51
CA LEU A 118 19.36 11.82 -4.79
C LEU A 118 20.21 12.57 -5.84
N GLY A 119 21.38 13.11 -5.47
CA GLY A 119 22.28 13.82 -6.38
C GLY A 119 21.76 15.17 -6.87
N LEU A 120 20.87 15.82 -6.11
CA LEU A 120 20.19 17.03 -6.57
C LEU A 120 21.13 18.25 -6.56
N THR A 121 21.48 18.74 -7.75
CA THR A 121 22.42 19.85 -7.93
C THR A 121 21.75 21.03 -8.63
N ALA A 122 21.86 22.23 -8.04
CA ALA A 122 21.35 23.46 -8.66
C ALA A 122 22.07 23.75 -10.00
N GLY A 123 21.31 24.21 -11.01
CA GLY A 123 21.86 24.49 -12.34
C GLY A 123 22.18 23.25 -13.19
N ARG A 124 21.81 22.04 -12.74
CA ARG A 124 21.93 20.80 -13.51
C ARG A 124 20.55 20.16 -13.76
N PRO A 125 20.34 19.46 -14.89
CA PRO A 125 19.14 18.66 -15.10
C PRO A 125 18.98 17.57 -14.05
N LEU A 126 17.74 17.15 -13.80
CA LEU A 126 17.45 16.02 -12.92
C LEU A 126 17.87 14.70 -13.59
N ASP A 127 18.78 13.95 -12.97
CA ASP A 127 19.09 12.58 -13.38
C ASP A 127 18.06 11.61 -12.76
N HIS A 128 17.02 11.28 -13.55
CA HIS A 128 15.99 10.34 -13.15
C HIS A 128 16.52 8.94 -12.81
N ARG A 129 17.61 8.51 -13.45
CA ARG A 129 18.23 7.20 -13.16
C ARG A 129 18.99 7.23 -11.84
N ALA A 130 19.65 8.34 -11.53
CA ALA A 130 20.28 8.53 -10.20
C ALA A 130 19.24 8.51 -9.08
N VAL A 131 18.11 9.20 -9.28
CA VAL A 131 16.98 9.15 -8.34
C VAL A 131 16.46 7.72 -8.17
N ALA A 132 16.27 6.97 -9.27
CA ALA A 132 15.82 5.59 -9.20
C ALA A 132 16.83 4.67 -8.49
N ARG A 133 18.13 4.79 -8.77
CA ARG A 133 19.19 4.03 -8.08
C ARG A 133 19.22 4.33 -6.58
N ALA A 134 19.10 5.61 -6.19
CA ALA A 134 19.06 6.00 -4.79
C ALA A 134 17.82 5.45 -4.08
N CYS A 135 16.65 5.50 -4.72
CA CYS A 135 15.44 4.88 -4.16
C CYS A 135 15.58 3.37 -4.07
N PHE A 136 16.12 2.69 -5.09
CA PHE A 136 16.38 1.25 -5.07
C PHE A 136 17.32 0.86 -3.92
N ALA A 137 18.41 1.61 -3.73
CA ALA A 137 19.37 1.34 -2.66
C ALA A 137 18.82 1.56 -1.25
N LEU A 138 17.82 2.44 -1.08
CA LEU A 138 17.24 2.78 0.22
C LEU A 138 15.95 2.00 0.53
N ASP A 139 15.12 1.79 -0.49
CA ASP A 139 13.82 1.14 -0.41
C ASP A 139 13.27 0.81 -1.82
N PRO A 140 13.50 -0.41 -2.34
CA PRO A 140 13.01 -0.84 -3.66
C PRO A 140 11.49 -0.74 -3.83
N VAL A 141 10.71 -0.90 -2.77
CA VAL A 141 9.24 -0.89 -2.84
C VAL A 141 8.69 0.53 -3.05
N SER A 142 9.47 1.56 -2.71
CA SER A 142 9.18 2.94 -3.12
C SER A 142 9.19 3.14 -4.64
N LEU A 143 9.89 2.30 -5.41
CA LEU A 143 9.85 2.31 -6.87
C LEU A 143 8.62 1.61 -7.46
N ILE A 144 8.00 0.71 -6.70
CA ILE A 144 6.79 -0.01 -7.09
C ILE A 144 5.56 0.88 -6.85
N HIS A 145 5.45 1.43 -5.64
CA HIS A 145 4.28 2.21 -5.20
C HIS A 145 4.42 3.71 -5.36
N GLY A 146 5.55 4.15 -5.93
CA GLY A 146 5.86 5.54 -6.25
C GLY A 146 6.23 6.39 -5.03
N VAL A 147 6.96 7.48 -5.26
CA VAL A 147 7.38 8.41 -4.20
C VAL A 147 7.46 9.82 -4.77
N PHE A 148 7.07 10.81 -3.98
CA PHE A 148 7.14 12.22 -4.38
C PHE A 148 7.84 13.08 -3.32
N PHE A 149 8.99 13.64 -3.71
CA PHE A 149 9.82 14.48 -2.86
C PHE A 149 9.43 15.97 -3.00
N ALA A 150 8.29 16.36 -2.44
CA ALA A 150 7.73 17.71 -2.54
C ALA A 150 8.44 18.74 -1.64
N ARG A 151 9.71 19.06 -1.93
CA ARG A 151 10.55 19.97 -1.13
C ARG A 151 10.81 21.29 -1.84
N LYS A 152 10.17 22.37 -1.37
CA LYS A 152 10.26 23.71 -1.96
C LYS A 152 11.69 24.27 -2.00
N GLY A 153 12.54 23.90 -1.03
CA GLY A 153 13.92 24.36 -0.95
C GLY A 153 14.92 23.59 -1.83
N TRP A 154 14.47 22.54 -2.52
CA TRP A 154 15.32 21.75 -3.41
C TRP A 154 15.30 22.30 -4.84
N PRO A 155 16.40 22.14 -5.62
CA PRO A 155 16.43 22.58 -7.01
C PRO A 155 15.43 21.83 -7.91
N TRP A 156 15.03 20.61 -7.50
CA TRP A 156 14.01 19.79 -8.15
C TRP A 156 13.16 19.08 -7.09
N GLN A 157 11.93 18.72 -7.46
CA GLN A 157 11.05 17.87 -6.63
C GLN A 157 10.80 16.53 -7.34
N PRO A 158 11.71 15.55 -7.25
CA PRO A 158 11.59 14.29 -7.97
C PRO A 158 10.31 13.54 -7.63
N ARG A 159 9.67 12.96 -8.65
CA ARG A 159 8.47 12.13 -8.52
C ARG A 159 8.63 10.85 -9.32
N ILE A 160 8.33 9.73 -8.69
CA ILE A 160 8.24 8.41 -9.30
C ILE A 160 6.77 7.99 -9.23
N ALA A 161 6.17 7.67 -10.38
CA ALA A 161 4.79 7.20 -10.46
C ALA A 161 4.69 5.76 -9.92
N ARG A 162 3.47 5.27 -9.65
CA ARG A 162 3.29 3.87 -9.30
C ARG A 162 3.50 2.99 -10.53
N ALA A 163 4.30 1.95 -10.41
CA ALA A 163 4.41 0.91 -11.43
C ALA A 163 3.25 -0.11 -11.34
N VAL A 164 2.62 -0.22 -10.17
CA VAL A 164 1.44 -1.07 -9.95
C VAL A 164 0.24 -0.22 -9.57
N THR A 165 -0.90 -0.50 -10.20
CA THR A 165 -2.20 0.07 -9.82
C THR A 165 -3.20 -1.06 -9.69
N SER A 166 -3.99 -1.05 -8.62
CA SER A 166 -5.01 -2.07 -8.38
C SER A 166 -6.25 -1.47 -7.71
N PHE A 167 -7.39 -2.13 -7.87
CA PHE A 167 -8.68 -1.75 -7.27
C PHE A 167 -9.62 -2.96 -7.28
N ILE A 168 -10.69 -2.90 -6.50
CA ILE A 168 -11.73 -3.95 -6.50
C ILE A 168 -13.07 -3.30 -6.79
N GLU A 169 -13.73 -3.77 -7.83
CA GLU A 169 -15.05 -3.30 -8.27
C GLU A 169 -16.08 -4.40 -8.15
N ALA A 170 -17.33 -4.01 -7.91
CA ALA A 170 -18.48 -4.88 -7.95
C ALA A 170 -19.51 -4.34 -8.95
N TYR A 171 -20.12 -5.22 -9.73
CA TYR A 171 -21.06 -4.89 -10.81
C TYR A 171 -22.43 -5.54 -10.61
N ASP A 172 -23.48 -4.90 -11.12
CA ASP A 172 -24.90 -5.21 -10.85
C ASP A 172 -25.15 -5.31 -9.34
N VAL A 173 -24.80 -4.22 -8.64
CA VAL A 173 -24.87 -4.17 -7.18
C VAL A 173 -26.27 -3.82 -6.69
N ARG A 174 -26.70 -4.46 -5.61
CA ARG A 174 -27.99 -4.23 -4.96
C ARG A 174 -27.79 -4.01 -3.47
N PRO A 175 -28.33 -2.92 -2.88
CA PRO A 175 -28.31 -2.73 -1.45
C PRO A 175 -29.00 -3.90 -0.73
N ALA A 176 -28.28 -4.49 0.22
CA ALA A 176 -28.78 -5.47 1.17
C ALA A 176 -28.88 -4.78 2.53
N VAL A 177 -30.01 -4.09 2.74
CA VAL A 177 -30.27 -3.38 4.00
C VAL A 177 -30.55 -4.40 5.10
N SER A 178 -29.79 -4.29 6.17
CA SER A 178 -30.01 -5.04 7.40
C SER A 178 -30.03 -4.08 8.58
N GLY A 179 -30.36 -4.59 9.75
CA GLY A 179 -30.33 -3.81 10.98
C GLY A 179 -29.85 -4.65 12.14
N GLY A 180 -29.44 -3.96 13.19
CA GLY A 180 -29.07 -4.56 14.46
C GLY A 180 -29.53 -3.69 15.60
N VAL A 181 -29.41 -4.22 16.80
CA VAL A 181 -29.71 -3.48 18.03
C VAL A 181 -28.46 -3.53 18.89
N LYS A 182 -27.84 -2.37 19.14
CA LYS A 182 -26.83 -2.28 20.19
C LYS A 182 -27.60 -2.30 21.50
N ARG A 183 -27.51 -3.39 22.25
CA ARG A 183 -28.23 -3.55 23.51
C ARG A 183 -27.37 -3.06 24.66
N ASP A 184 -27.92 -2.14 25.44
CA ASP A 184 -27.34 -1.75 26.72
C ASP A 184 -28.00 -2.60 27.81
N VAL A 185 -27.18 -3.38 28.50
CA VAL A 185 -27.63 -4.35 29.53
C VAL A 185 -27.76 -3.72 30.92
N VAL A 186 -27.30 -2.47 31.10
CA VAL A 186 -27.32 -1.75 32.38
C VAL A 186 -28.28 -0.56 32.34
N ILE A 187 -28.22 0.25 31.28
CA ILE A 187 -29.12 1.39 31.06
C ILE A 187 -30.01 1.06 29.87
N ASN A 188 -31.13 0.39 30.14
CA ASN A 188 -32.09 -0.02 29.10
C ASN A 188 -33.16 1.04 28.75
N GLU A 189 -33.18 2.16 29.48
CA GLU A 189 -34.04 3.34 29.22
C GLU A 189 -33.19 4.49 28.66
N ALA A 190 -33.43 4.86 27.41
CA ALA A 190 -32.78 6.03 26.82
C ALA A 190 -33.53 7.30 27.27
N LYS A 191 -32.94 8.09 28.18
CA LYS A 191 -33.31 9.50 28.32
C LYS A 191 -32.84 10.26 27.07
N ASP A 192 -33.51 11.35 26.71
CA ASP A 192 -33.10 12.19 25.57
C ASP A 192 -31.61 12.58 25.70
N GLY A 193 -30.82 12.25 24.68
CA GLY A 193 -29.37 12.50 24.63
C GLY A 193 -28.47 11.35 25.09
N ALA A 194 -28.98 10.37 25.85
CA ALA A 194 -28.18 9.26 26.38
C ALA A 194 -27.51 8.40 25.29
N THR A 195 -28.16 8.28 24.13
CA THR A 195 -27.65 7.54 22.97
C THR A 195 -26.46 8.22 22.30
N ALA A 196 -26.37 9.55 22.35
CA ALA A 196 -25.22 10.30 21.83
C ALA A 196 -24.00 10.16 22.75
N GLU A 197 -24.23 9.92 24.05
CA GLU A 197 -23.19 9.62 25.04
C GLU A 197 -22.81 8.13 25.08
N GLY A 198 -23.50 7.29 24.29
CA GLY A 198 -23.19 5.87 24.10
C GLY A 198 -24.02 4.88 24.92
N TYR A 199 -24.97 5.37 25.73
CA TYR A 199 -25.88 4.58 26.56
C TYR A 199 -27.20 4.24 25.86
N GLY A 200 -27.92 3.25 26.37
CA GLY A 200 -29.24 2.89 25.86
C GLY A 200 -29.22 1.86 24.73
N THR A 201 -30.37 1.23 24.51
CA THR A 201 -30.55 0.26 23.45
C THR A 201 -30.91 0.96 22.13
N VAL A 202 -30.01 0.95 21.15
CA VAL A 202 -30.15 1.73 19.90
C VAL A 202 -30.28 0.80 18.68
N PRO A 203 -31.43 0.81 17.98
CA PRO A 203 -31.54 0.22 16.66
C PRO A 203 -30.66 0.98 15.66
N HIS A 204 -29.91 0.25 14.85
CA HIS A 204 -29.13 0.83 13.76
C HIS A 204 -29.44 0.11 12.44
N HIS A 205 -29.38 0.86 11.35
CA HIS A 205 -29.44 0.31 10.01
C HIS A 205 -28.02 0.16 9.46
N ARG A 206 -27.77 -0.94 8.74
CA ARG A 206 -26.52 -1.19 8.04
C ARG A 206 -26.84 -1.52 6.59
N VAL A 207 -26.24 -0.78 5.68
CA VAL A 207 -26.34 -1.07 4.25
C VAL A 207 -25.10 -1.84 3.83
N GLU A 208 -25.30 -3.12 3.53
CA GLU A 208 -24.34 -3.96 2.81
C GLU A 208 -24.80 -4.09 1.36
N TYR A 209 -24.05 -4.80 0.52
CA TYR A 209 -24.39 -4.98 -0.89
C TYR A 209 -24.27 -6.44 -1.28
N THR A 210 -25.10 -6.84 -2.24
CA THR A 210 -24.89 -8.04 -3.06
C THR A 210 -24.46 -7.60 -4.44
N ALA A 211 -23.74 -8.44 -5.17
CA ALA A 211 -23.30 -8.15 -6.53
C ALA A 211 -23.36 -9.41 -7.38
N LYS A 212 -23.54 -9.24 -8.68
CA LYS A 212 -23.43 -10.35 -9.64
C LYS A 212 -21.98 -10.75 -9.86
N GLN A 213 -21.08 -9.76 -9.88
CA GLN A 213 -19.65 -9.95 -10.11
C GLN A 213 -18.84 -9.03 -9.19
N ILE A 214 -17.75 -9.54 -8.64
CA ILE A 214 -16.75 -8.78 -7.90
C ILE A 214 -15.40 -9.12 -8.52
N THR A 215 -14.62 -8.12 -8.92
CA THR A 215 -13.34 -8.31 -9.62
C THR A 215 -12.27 -7.45 -9.00
N ALA A 216 -11.14 -8.06 -8.64
CA ALA A 216 -9.91 -7.33 -8.35
C ALA A 216 -9.10 -7.17 -9.63
N TYR A 217 -8.71 -5.95 -9.93
CA TYR A 217 -7.88 -5.60 -11.07
C TYR A 217 -6.49 -5.22 -10.61
N PHE A 218 -5.47 -5.66 -11.34
CA PHE A 218 -4.08 -5.24 -11.16
C PHE A 218 -3.49 -4.89 -12.52
N SER A 219 -2.81 -3.75 -12.60
CA SER A 219 -2.04 -3.32 -13.77
C SER A 219 -0.59 -3.14 -13.37
N VAL A 220 0.31 -3.91 -14.00
CA VAL A 220 1.76 -3.85 -13.79
C VAL A 220 2.43 -3.22 -15.00
N ASP A 221 3.12 -2.09 -14.80
CA ASP A 221 3.82 -1.35 -15.84
C ASP A 221 5.30 -1.76 -15.94
N HIS A 222 5.56 -2.85 -16.66
CA HIS A 222 6.91 -3.34 -16.92
C HIS A 222 7.77 -2.35 -17.71
N ALA A 223 7.14 -1.50 -18.55
CA ALA A 223 7.87 -0.47 -19.28
C ALA A 223 8.43 0.60 -18.33
N GLN A 224 7.65 1.00 -17.32
CA GLN A 224 8.11 1.90 -16.27
C GLN A 224 9.25 1.27 -15.46
N LEU A 225 9.11 0.01 -15.01
CA LEU A 225 10.19 -0.68 -14.26
C LEU A 225 11.51 -0.71 -15.04
N ARG A 226 11.45 -0.96 -16.36
CA ARG A 226 12.63 -0.90 -17.24
C ARG A 226 13.17 0.53 -17.43
N SER A 227 12.28 1.54 -17.47
CA SER A 227 12.66 2.94 -17.68
C SER A 227 13.58 3.51 -16.61
N TYR A 228 13.58 2.91 -15.42
CA TYR A 228 14.45 3.30 -14.30
C TYR A 228 15.94 3.13 -14.64
N GLY A 229 16.28 2.30 -15.64
CA GLY A 229 17.66 2.09 -16.07
C GLY A 229 18.54 1.48 -14.98
N LEU A 230 17.96 0.59 -14.18
CA LEU A 230 18.67 -0.26 -13.22
C LEU A 230 19.33 -1.44 -13.96
N SER A 231 20.12 -2.25 -13.25
CA SER A 231 20.62 -3.51 -13.80
C SER A 231 19.49 -4.52 -14.07
N ASP A 232 19.75 -5.52 -14.90
CA ASP A 232 18.76 -6.56 -15.21
C ASP A 232 18.28 -7.29 -13.94
N SER A 233 19.19 -7.65 -13.03
CA SER A 233 18.82 -8.27 -11.74
C SER A 233 18.00 -7.33 -10.87
N ALA A 234 18.30 -6.03 -10.85
CA ALA A 234 17.53 -5.05 -10.07
C ALA A 234 16.12 -4.83 -10.63
N THR A 235 15.97 -4.75 -11.95
CA THR A 235 14.64 -4.71 -12.57
C THR A 235 13.87 -6.01 -12.34
N ALA A 236 14.53 -7.18 -12.44
CA ALA A 236 13.92 -8.46 -12.14
C ALA A 236 13.51 -8.58 -10.66
N LEU A 237 14.25 -7.95 -9.74
CA LEU A 237 13.90 -7.90 -8.31
C LEU A 237 12.61 -7.10 -8.10
N LEU A 238 12.46 -5.95 -8.77
CA LEU A 238 11.22 -5.18 -8.71
C LEU A 238 10.02 -5.98 -9.25
N GLU A 239 10.20 -6.69 -10.37
CA GLU A 239 9.17 -7.60 -10.91
C GLU A 239 8.81 -8.71 -9.90
N ALA A 240 9.81 -9.35 -9.28
CA ALA A 240 9.57 -10.39 -8.28
C ALA A 240 8.87 -9.86 -7.02
N LEU A 241 9.14 -8.62 -6.63
CA LEU A 241 8.43 -7.97 -5.51
C LEU A 241 6.98 -7.67 -5.86
N VAL A 242 6.69 -7.23 -7.09
CA VAL A 242 5.30 -7.06 -7.56
C VAL A 242 4.54 -8.38 -7.53
N ASP A 243 5.16 -9.45 -8.02
CA ASP A 243 4.58 -10.80 -7.99
C ASP A 243 4.33 -11.26 -6.55
N PHE A 244 5.29 -11.02 -5.64
CA PHE A 244 5.17 -11.36 -4.23
C PHE A 244 4.01 -10.61 -3.55
N GLU A 245 3.88 -9.30 -3.77
CA GLU A 245 2.82 -8.48 -3.17
C GLU A 245 1.43 -8.90 -3.66
N ILE A 246 1.28 -9.10 -4.97
CA ILE A 246 0.00 -9.52 -5.57
C ILE A 246 -0.35 -10.94 -5.12
N GLY A 247 0.60 -11.88 -5.21
CA GLY A 247 0.42 -13.27 -4.78
C GLY A 247 0.01 -13.35 -3.31
N THR A 248 0.76 -12.69 -2.43
CA THR A 248 0.50 -12.67 -0.97
C THR A 248 -0.89 -12.10 -0.68
N LEU A 249 -1.29 -11.01 -1.35
CA LEU A 249 -2.61 -10.41 -1.16
C LEU A 249 -3.73 -11.36 -1.57
N LEU A 250 -3.58 -12.04 -2.71
CA LEU A 250 -4.58 -12.99 -3.23
C LEU A 250 -4.61 -14.30 -2.42
N ASP A 251 -3.50 -14.71 -1.82
CA ASP A 251 -3.40 -15.87 -0.93
C ASP A 251 -3.98 -15.59 0.47
N GLY A 252 -3.89 -14.34 0.93
CA GLY A 252 -4.26 -13.89 2.29
C GLY A 252 -5.77 -13.74 2.57
N GLY A 253 -6.64 -14.27 1.71
CA GLY A 253 -8.10 -14.32 1.94
C GLY A 253 -8.83 -12.98 1.86
N LEU A 254 -8.20 -11.91 1.36
CA LEU A 254 -8.82 -10.62 1.04
C LEU A 254 -9.84 -10.12 2.09
N ARG A 255 -9.51 -10.22 3.38
CA ARG A 255 -10.32 -9.65 4.46
C ARG A 255 -10.16 -8.13 4.46
N LEU A 256 -11.05 -7.44 3.76
CA LEU A 256 -10.93 -6.00 3.54
C LEU A 256 -11.44 -5.19 4.73
N ARG A 257 -12.51 -5.67 5.38
CA ARG A 257 -13.14 -5.04 6.55
C ARG A 257 -14.03 -6.06 7.24
N THR A 258 -14.60 -5.70 8.39
CA THR A 258 -15.35 -6.63 9.26
C THR A 258 -16.42 -7.45 8.52
N ALA A 259 -17.14 -6.87 7.56
CA ALA A 259 -18.11 -7.60 6.73
C ALA A 259 -17.75 -7.57 5.24
N CYS A 260 -16.46 -7.65 4.92
CA CYS A 260 -16.00 -7.88 3.56
C CYS A 260 -14.81 -8.83 3.65
N ASP A 261 -15.12 -10.10 3.49
CA ASP A 261 -14.18 -11.21 3.44
C ASP A 261 -14.44 -11.91 2.10
N LEU A 262 -13.43 -12.01 1.25
CA LEU A 262 -13.56 -12.41 -0.14
C LEU A 262 -12.61 -13.55 -0.46
N GLU A 263 -13.05 -14.49 -1.28
CA GLU A 263 -12.18 -15.53 -1.82
C GLU A 263 -12.04 -15.40 -3.33
N VAL A 264 -10.87 -15.78 -3.83
CA VAL A 264 -10.57 -15.84 -5.26
C VAL A 264 -11.19 -17.11 -5.84
N VAL A 265 -12.01 -16.98 -6.88
CA VAL A 265 -12.65 -18.11 -7.56
C VAL A 265 -12.11 -18.35 -8.97
N GLY A 266 -11.46 -17.35 -9.56
CA GLY A 266 -10.87 -17.43 -10.89
C GLY A 266 -9.87 -16.30 -11.10
N ILE A 267 -8.89 -16.52 -11.96
CA ILE A 267 -7.93 -15.49 -12.38
C ILE A 267 -7.80 -15.55 -13.90
N GLU A 268 -8.00 -14.42 -14.56
CA GLU A 268 -7.59 -14.19 -15.94
C GLU A 268 -6.11 -13.77 -15.94
N GLU A 269 -5.30 -14.43 -16.78
CA GLU A 269 -3.82 -14.48 -16.73
C GLU A 269 -3.27 -15.41 -15.62
N GLU A 270 -1.96 -15.58 -15.59
CA GLU A 270 -1.29 -16.43 -14.59
C GLU A 270 -1.29 -15.73 -13.22
N ARG A 271 -1.80 -16.43 -12.20
CA ARG A 271 -1.69 -15.98 -10.80
C ARG A 271 -0.21 -15.93 -10.40
N PRO A 272 0.29 -14.83 -9.85
CA PRO A 272 1.62 -14.81 -9.25
C PRO A 272 1.73 -15.87 -8.15
N ASP A 273 2.64 -16.82 -8.30
CA ASP A 273 2.96 -17.82 -7.28
C ASP A 273 3.85 -17.16 -6.21
N THR A 274 3.29 -16.94 -5.03
CA THR A 274 3.98 -16.32 -3.89
C THR A 274 5.26 -17.07 -3.51
N ALA A 275 5.25 -18.41 -3.54
CA ALA A 275 6.43 -19.20 -3.17
C ALA A 275 7.55 -19.07 -4.21
N GLU A 276 7.21 -19.02 -5.50
CA GLU A 276 8.18 -18.73 -6.56
C GLU A 276 8.69 -17.30 -6.50
N ALA A 277 7.80 -16.32 -6.26
CA ALA A 277 8.19 -14.93 -6.08
C ALA A 277 9.16 -14.76 -4.90
N THR A 278 8.91 -15.41 -3.75
CA THR A 278 9.83 -15.43 -2.60
C THR A 278 11.20 -15.99 -2.96
N ARG A 279 11.27 -17.12 -3.68
CA ARG A 279 12.55 -17.70 -4.14
C ARG A 279 13.31 -16.75 -5.06
N ARG A 280 12.59 -16.09 -5.98
CA ARG A 280 13.16 -15.11 -6.89
C ARG A 280 13.69 -13.89 -6.14
N VAL A 281 12.92 -13.34 -5.18
CA VAL A 281 13.37 -12.23 -4.33
C VAL A 281 14.66 -12.62 -3.60
N ALA A 282 14.68 -13.75 -2.90
CA ALA A 282 15.86 -14.18 -2.15
C ALA A 282 17.11 -14.29 -3.03
N LYS A 283 16.98 -14.88 -4.23
CA LYS A 283 18.08 -14.96 -5.21
C LYS A 283 18.53 -13.57 -5.68
N LEU A 284 17.60 -12.72 -6.10
CA LEU A 284 17.90 -11.43 -6.73
C LEU A 284 18.42 -10.41 -5.73
N VAL A 285 18.04 -10.49 -4.46
CA VAL A 285 18.65 -9.69 -3.38
C VAL A 285 20.14 -9.97 -3.27
N GLN A 286 20.57 -11.23 -3.39
CA GLN A 286 22.00 -11.58 -3.38
C GLN A 286 22.73 -11.06 -4.63
N GLU A 287 22.11 -11.18 -5.81
CA GLU A 287 22.68 -10.65 -7.06
C GLU A 287 22.79 -9.13 -7.06
N CYS A 288 21.89 -8.44 -6.35
CA CYS A 288 21.89 -6.98 -6.21
C CYS A 288 22.65 -6.46 -4.99
N GLY A 289 23.45 -7.30 -4.31
CA GLY A 289 24.07 -6.93 -3.03
C GLY A 289 24.94 -5.67 -3.04
N ASP A 290 25.52 -5.31 -4.19
CA ASP A 290 26.31 -4.08 -4.38
C ASP A 290 25.47 -2.83 -4.71
N GLN A 291 24.20 -3.04 -5.08
CA GLN A 291 23.23 -2.01 -5.45
C GLN A 291 22.24 -1.69 -4.33
N LEU A 292 22.07 -2.61 -3.38
CA LEU A 292 21.22 -2.46 -2.21
C LEU A 292 22.03 -1.92 -1.03
N GLY A 293 21.48 -0.94 -0.32
CA GLY A 293 22.03 -0.48 0.95
C GLY A 293 21.64 -1.38 2.12
N PRO A 294 22.14 -1.08 3.34
CA PRO A 294 21.60 -1.66 4.56
C PRO A 294 20.27 -1.01 4.93
N VAL A 295 19.55 -1.62 5.88
CA VAL A 295 18.46 -0.93 6.59
C VAL A 295 19.02 0.32 7.24
N THR A 296 18.45 1.48 6.89
CA THR A 296 18.91 2.79 7.35
C THR A 296 18.07 3.25 8.53
N THR A 297 18.68 3.76 9.59
CA THR A 297 17.95 4.30 10.76
C THR A 297 17.85 5.82 10.68
N ALA A 298 16.63 6.35 10.70
CA ALA A 298 16.32 7.76 10.86
C ALA A 298 15.80 8.02 12.28
N VAL A 299 16.48 8.88 13.03
CA VAL A 299 16.08 9.29 14.38
C VAL A 299 15.19 10.52 14.31
N TRP A 300 13.99 10.45 14.87
CA TRP A 300 13.03 11.55 14.93
C TRP A 300 12.64 11.85 16.38
N THR A 301 13.03 13.02 16.89
CA THR A 301 12.84 13.40 18.30
C THR A 301 11.68 14.39 18.50
N GLY A 302 10.65 14.31 17.66
CA GLY A 302 9.52 15.24 17.68
C GLY A 302 9.69 16.46 16.77
N ARG A 303 8.62 17.26 16.66
CA ARG A 303 8.73 18.60 16.10
C ARG A 303 9.49 19.44 17.13
N GLY A 304 10.75 19.76 16.87
CA GLY A 304 11.45 20.79 17.66
C GLY A 304 10.53 22.00 17.80
N LYS A 305 10.48 22.59 19.01
CA LYS A 305 9.76 23.86 19.20
C LYS A 305 10.41 24.87 18.26
N GLY A 306 9.75 25.12 17.13
CA GLY A 306 10.09 26.23 16.23
C GLY A 306 9.79 27.55 16.91
#